data_AF-A0A7X3UPV0-F1
#
_entry.id   AF-A0A7X3UPV0-F1
#
_cell.length_a   1.000
_cell.length_b   1.000
_cell.length_c   1.000
_cell.angle_alpha   90.00
_cell.angle_beta   90.00
_cell.angle_gamma   90.00
#
_symmetry.space_group_name_H-M   'P 1'
#
loop_
_entity.id
_entity.type
_entity.pdbx_description
1 polymer ?
#
loop_
_entity_poly.entity_id
_entity_poly.type
_entity_poly.pdbx_seq_one_letter_code
_entity_poly.pdbx_strand_id
1 'polypeptide(L)'
;MSSAGPIEFKPLSMMTLRSSPGEIINRVSRDGEAYIIERSGQQLACLVPVSIFLPDIDQKRIEKDREEFDSLDITYINGVTKNKEVYFKVEYEEFSIKIVVPNGYPSNCPSVYVDGIDDKSPHRWKDGSLCIFGVMEAWNPGRKSLLDALRLAQKWLGLYRGWKSSGKWESDYSGDELL
;
A
#
# COMPACT_ATOMS: atom_id res chain seq x y z
N MET A 1 -4.48 10.25 -20.47
CA MET A 1 -3.28 9.64 -19.86
C MET A 1 -2.12 10.57 -20.13
N SER A 2 -1.70 11.36 -19.15
CA SER A 2 -0.44 12.10 -19.27
C SER A 2 0.66 11.10 -18.92
N SER A 3 1.44 10.65 -19.90
CA SER A 3 2.68 9.95 -19.57
C SER A 3 3.51 10.94 -18.77
N ALA A 4 3.83 10.61 -17.51
CA ALA A 4 4.75 11.41 -16.73
C ALA A 4 6.00 11.66 -17.60
N GLY A 5 6.31 12.94 -17.84
CA GLY A 5 7.46 13.32 -18.64
C GLY A 5 8.75 12.75 -18.04
N PRO A 6 9.86 12.75 -18.81
CA PRO A 6 11.14 12.30 -18.29
C PRO A 6 11.48 13.05 -16.98
N ILE A 7 11.83 12.29 -15.93
CA ILE A 7 12.22 12.86 -14.64
C ILE A 7 13.62 13.43 -14.78
N GLU A 8 13.76 14.74 -14.57
CA GLU A 8 15.05 15.41 -14.56
C GLU A 8 15.65 15.36 -13.15
N PHE A 9 16.77 14.67 -13.00
CA PHE A 9 17.47 14.56 -11.73
C PHE A 9 18.48 15.69 -11.55
N LYS A 10 18.38 16.39 -10.42
CA LYS A 10 19.38 17.38 -9.99
C LYS A 10 20.45 16.69 -9.13
N PRO A 11 21.74 16.99 -9.31
CA PRO A 11 22.77 16.46 -8.42
C PRO A 11 22.58 17.03 -7.01
N LEU A 12 22.67 16.17 -6.00
CA LEU A 12 22.57 16.53 -4.59
C LEU A 12 23.78 15.99 -3.84
N SER A 13 24.64 16.89 -3.38
CA SER A 13 25.80 16.50 -2.58
C SER A 13 25.36 15.99 -1.21
N MET A 14 26.10 15.02 -0.67
CA MET A 14 25.90 14.55 0.71
C MET A 14 26.03 15.67 1.76
N MET A 15 26.82 16.72 1.48
CA MET A 15 26.95 17.86 2.40
C MET A 15 25.66 18.67 2.42
N THR A 16 25.10 18.99 1.25
CA THR A 16 23.82 19.70 1.11
C THR A 16 22.68 18.93 1.78
N LEU A 17 22.60 17.61 1.55
CA LEU A 17 21.58 16.76 2.17
C LEU A 17 21.64 16.79 3.71
N ARG A 18 22.84 16.86 4.29
CA ARG A 18 23.03 16.92 5.74
C ARG A 18 22.70 18.29 6.33
N SER A 19 22.98 19.37 5.59
CA SER A 19 22.77 20.73 6.08
C SER A 19 21.30 21.14 6.11
N SER A 20 20.50 20.65 5.14
CA SER A 20 19.08 21.06 5.00
C SER A 20 18.14 19.90 4.64
N PRO A 21 18.11 18.79 5.41
CA PRO A 21 17.32 17.61 5.04
C PRO A 21 15.82 17.90 4.91
N GLY A 22 15.25 18.69 5.82
CA GLY A 22 13.82 19.02 5.80
C GLY A 22 13.40 19.86 4.58
N GLU A 23 14.22 20.83 4.18
CA GLU A 23 13.96 21.66 3.00
C GLU A 23 13.99 20.82 1.72
N ILE A 24 14.97 19.92 1.60
CA ILE A 24 15.08 19.01 0.45
C ILE A 24 13.87 18.08 0.38
N ILE A 25 13.45 17.50 1.51
CA ILE A 25 12.25 16.64 1.57
C ILE A 25 11.00 17.43 1.17
N ASN A 26 10.87 18.69 1.58
CA ASN A 26 9.75 19.55 1.18
C ASN A 26 9.74 19.80 -0.33
N ARG A 27 10.90 20.07 -0.94
CA ARG A 27 11.01 20.27 -2.40
C ARG A 27 10.68 19.01 -3.18
N VAL A 28 11.13 17.85 -2.70
CA VAL A 28 10.76 16.56 -3.30
C VAL A 28 9.26 16.29 -3.18
N SER A 29 8.69 16.47 -1.98
CA SER A 29 7.28 16.12 -1.74
C SER A 29 6.29 17.11 -2.37
N ARG A 30 6.58 18.41 -2.34
CA ARG A 30 5.67 19.48 -2.78
C ARG A 30 5.95 19.97 -4.19
N ASP A 31 7.22 20.18 -4.52
CA ASP A 31 7.61 20.79 -5.80
C ASP A 31 7.93 19.73 -6.87
N GLY A 32 7.86 18.44 -6.51
CA GLY A 32 8.10 17.33 -7.41
C GLY A 32 9.57 17.14 -7.80
N GLU A 33 10.51 17.74 -7.06
CA GLU A 33 11.92 17.67 -7.40
C GLU A 33 12.49 16.26 -7.23
N ALA A 34 13.36 15.85 -8.15
CA ALA A 34 14.11 14.60 -8.07
C ALA A 34 15.60 14.88 -7.96
N TYR A 35 16.28 14.16 -7.08
CA TYR A 35 17.72 14.31 -6.85
C TYR A 35 18.47 13.00 -7.05
N ILE A 36 19.68 13.08 -7.59
CA ILE A 36 20.69 12.02 -7.49
C ILE A 36 21.66 12.40 -6.39
N ILE A 37 21.80 11.52 -5.40
CA ILE A 37 22.70 11.71 -4.27
C ILE A 37 24.09 11.21 -4.65
N GLU A 38 25.07 12.11 -4.59
CA GLU A 38 26.43 11.84 -4.99
C GLU A 38 27.41 11.86 -3.82
N ARG A 39 28.39 10.96 -3.86
CA ARG A 39 29.54 10.94 -2.96
C ARG A 39 30.81 10.63 -3.76
N SER A 40 31.79 11.52 -3.69
CA SER A 40 33.07 11.36 -4.39
C SER A 40 32.91 11.13 -5.91
N GLY A 41 31.95 11.81 -6.54
CA GLY A 41 31.67 11.69 -7.97
C GLY A 41 30.90 10.42 -8.38
N GLN A 42 30.49 9.57 -7.43
CA GLN A 42 29.66 8.40 -7.69
C GLN A 42 28.21 8.65 -7.30
N GLN A 43 27.28 8.24 -8.18
CA GLN A 43 25.85 8.26 -7.94
C GLN A 43 25.46 7.06 -7.07
N LEU A 44 24.97 7.31 -5.85
CA LEU A 44 24.73 6.24 -4.87
C LEU A 44 23.25 5.95 -4.65
N ALA A 45 22.41 6.97 -4.73
CA ALA A 45 20.98 6.87 -4.48
C ALA A 45 20.24 7.97 -5.23
N CYS A 46 18.92 7.88 -5.27
CA CYS A 46 18.07 8.98 -5.71
C CYS A 46 17.01 9.27 -4.65
N LEU A 47 16.57 10.54 -4.61
CA LEU A 47 15.44 10.98 -3.82
C LEU A 47 14.38 11.46 -4.79
N VAL A 48 13.21 10.86 -4.74
CA VAL A 48 12.12 11.08 -5.70
C VAL A 48 10.78 11.21 -4.96
N PRO A 49 9.83 11.99 -5.50
CA PRO A 49 8.46 12.01 -4.99
C PRO A 49 7.84 10.61 -5.02
N VAL A 50 7.06 10.25 -4.00
CA VAL A 50 6.33 8.96 -3.95
C VAL A 50 5.35 8.83 -5.13
N SER A 51 4.81 9.96 -5.62
CA SER A 51 3.91 10.01 -6.78
C SER A 51 4.52 9.44 -8.06
N ILE A 52 5.85 9.31 -8.17
CA ILE A 52 6.49 8.66 -9.32
C ILE A 52 6.19 7.15 -9.37
N PHE A 53 5.93 6.53 -8.22
CA PHE A 53 5.51 5.13 -8.15
C PHE A 53 4.00 4.96 -8.28
N LEU A 54 3.25 6.07 -8.38
CA LEU A 54 1.80 6.10 -8.49
C LEU A 54 1.36 7.12 -9.57
N PRO A 55 1.90 7.02 -10.79
CA PRO A 55 1.77 8.09 -11.80
C PRO A 55 0.33 8.26 -12.31
N ASP A 56 -0.52 7.26 -12.11
CA ASP A 56 -1.89 7.18 -12.59
C ASP A 56 -2.93 7.31 -11.46
N ILE A 57 -2.49 7.52 -10.22
CA ILE A 57 -3.37 7.70 -9.07
C ILE A 57 -3.48 9.19 -8.75
N ASP A 58 -4.71 9.67 -8.57
CA ASP A 58 -4.97 11.03 -8.09
C ASP A 58 -4.30 11.24 -6.72
N GLN A 59 -3.48 12.30 -6.59
CA GLN A 59 -2.81 12.62 -5.33
C GLN A 59 -3.79 12.81 -4.18
N LYS A 60 -4.96 13.43 -4.42
CA LYS A 60 -5.99 13.61 -3.39
C LYS A 60 -6.51 12.28 -2.85
N ARG A 61 -6.52 11.25 -3.72
CA ARG A 61 -6.92 9.91 -3.31
C ARG A 61 -5.87 9.28 -2.40
N ILE A 62 -4.59 9.38 -2.76
CA ILE A 62 -3.48 8.88 -1.93
C ILE A 62 -3.47 9.59 -0.57
N GLU A 63 -3.63 10.90 -0.55
CA GLU A 63 -3.68 11.71 0.67
C GLU A 63 -4.83 11.27 1.57
N LYS A 64 -6.04 11.11 1.02
CA LYS A 64 -7.19 10.59 1.76
C LYS A 64 -6.92 9.20 2.35
N ASP A 65 -6.42 8.26 1.55
CA ASP A 65 -6.09 6.91 2.03
C ASP A 65 -5.04 6.96 3.14
N ARG A 66 -4.04 7.85 3.04
CA ARG A 66 -3.03 8.05 4.09
C ARG A 66 -3.63 8.62 5.37
N GLU A 67 -4.47 9.66 5.28
CA GLU A 67 -5.15 10.26 6.43
C GLU A 67 -6.02 9.24 7.17
N GLU A 68 -6.71 8.36 6.43
CA GLU A 68 -7.48 7.27 7.01
C GLU A 68 -6.58 6.26 7.74
N PHE A 69 -5.41 5.91 7.20
CA PHE A 69 -4.43 5.05 7.89
C PHE A 69 -3.86 5.71 9.13
N ASP A 70 -3.47 6.98 9.04
CA ASP A 70 -2.88 7.74 10.14
C ASP A 70 -3.89 7.90 11.30
N SER A 71 -5.20 7.85 11.02
CA SER A 71 -6.26 7.90 12.03
C SER A 71 -6.38 6.65 12.93
N LEU A 72 -5.78 5.53 12.53
CA LEU A 72 -5.94 4.25 13.23
C LEU A 72 -4.91 4.03 14.35
N ASP A 73 -3.97 4.96 14.54
CA ASP A 73 -2.83 4.81 15.45
C ASP A 73 -2.05 3.49 15.21
N ILE A 74 -1.98 3.06 13.94
CA ILE A 74 -1.24 1.86 13.53
C ILE A 74 0.11 2.24 12.94
N THR A 75 1.14 1.50 13.32
CA THR A 75 2.42 1.57 12.61
C THR A 75 2.35 0.73 11.35
N TYR A 76 2.68 1.33 10.20
CA TYR A 76 2.78 0.63 8.93
C TYR A 76 4.12 0.89 8.25
N ILE A 77 4.59 -0.10 7.49
CA ILE A 77 5.76 -0.01 6.63
C ILE A 77 5.27 0.17 5.20
N ASN A 78 5.78 1.17 4.49
CA ASN A 78 5.57 1.30 3.06
C ASN A 78 6.77 0.77 2.27
N GLY A 79 6.51 0.34 1.05
CA GLY A 79 7.56 -0.04 0.12
C GLY A 79 7.06 -0.15 -1.31
N VAL A 80 7.92 -0.63 -2.19
CA VAL A 80 7.62 -0.76 -3.62
C VAL A 80 7.86 -2.20 -4.05
N THR A 81 6.90 -2.79 -4.78
CA THR A 81 7.01 -4.14 -5.31
C THR A 81 7.97 -4.18 -6.51
N LYS A 82 8.30 -5.39 -6.99
CA LYS A 82 9.07 -5.57 -8.24
C LYS A 82 8.36 -4.95 -9.46
N ASN A 83 7.03 -4.82 -9.41
CA ASN A 83 6.22 -4.23 -10.46
C ASN A 83 6.08 -2.70 -10.31
N LYS A 84 6.86 -2.08 -9.41
CA LYS A 84 6.84 -0.65 -9.12
C LYS A 84 5.53 -0.16 -8.50
N GLU A 85 4.78 -1.05 -7.87
CA GLU A 85 3.54 -0.71 -7.15
C GLU A 85 3.86 -0.42 -5.69
N VAL A 86 3.18 0.57 -5.11
CA VAL A 86 3.33 0.87 -3.68
C VAL A 86 2.57 -0.16 -2.86
N TYR A 87 3.15 -0.60 -1.75
CA TYR A 87 2.46 -1.42 -0.77
C TYR A 87 2.53 -0.81 0.62
N PHE A 88 1.54 -1.15 1.44
CA PHE A 88 1.46 -0.88 2.87
C PHE A 88 1.49 -2.22 3.60
N LYS A 89 2.35 -2.36 4.60
CA LYS A 89 2.48 -3.55 5.43
C LYS A 89 2.15 -3.18 6.87
N VAL A 90 1.19 -3.86 7.46
CA VAL A 90 0.67 -3.64 8.80
C VAL A 90 0.79 -4.93 9.59
N GLU A 91 1.35 -4.86 10.78
CA GLU A 91 1.33 -5.98 11.72
C GLU A 91 -0.03 -6.00 12.44
N TYR A 92 -0.69 -7.15 12.46
CA TYR A 92 -1.98 -7.35 13.09
C TYR A 92 -1.97 -8.69 13.83
N GLU A 93 -1.91 -8.60 15.16
CA GLU A 93 -1.75 -9.76 16.05
C GLU A 93 -0.49 -10.59 15.66
N GLU A 94 -0.63 -11.88 15.37
CA GLU A 94 0.48 -12.74 14.90
C GLU A 94 0.71 -12.69 13.38
N PHE A 95 -0.06 -11.89 12.64
CA PHE A 95 -0.03 -11.84 11.19
C PHE A 95 0.54 -10.53 10.66
N SER A 96 1.06 -10.61 9.45
CA SER A 96 1.50 -9.43 8.72
C SER A 96 0.72 -9.27 7.42
N ILE A 97 -0.04 -8.17 7.35
CA ILE A 97 -0.95 -7.86 6.25
C ILE A 97 -0.25 -6.90 5.29
N LYS A 98 -0.15 -7.29 4.01
CA LYS A 98 0.43 -6.46 2.94
C LYS A 98 -0.65 -6.10 1.93
N ILE A 99 -0.93 -4.81 1.79
CA ILE A 99 -1.88 -4.24 0.84
C ILE A 99 -1.09 -3.60 -0.30
N VAL A 100 -1.22 -4.14 -1.50
CA VAL A 100 -0.58 -3.63 -2.72
C VAL A 100 -1.57 -2.74 -3.45
N VAL A 101 -1.16 -1.51 -3.73
CA VAL A 101 -1.91 -0.53 -4.52
C VAL A 101 -1.53 -0.71 -5.99
N PRO A 102 -2.41 -1.26 -6.83
CA PRO A 102 -2.07 -1.55 -8.21
C PRO A 102 -2.00 -0.27 -9.03
N ASN A 103 -1.30 -0.35 -10.16
CA ASN A 103 -1.50 0.63 -11.23
C ASN A 103 -3.00 0.64 -11.63
N GLY A 104 -3.55 1.83 -11.87
CA GLY A 104 -4.95 2.06 -12.19
C GLY A 104 -5.86 2.19 -10.97
N TYR A 105 -5.30 2.26 -9.77
CA TYR A 105 -6.07 2.58 -8.56
C TYR A 105 -6.60 4.03 -8.62
N PRO A 106 -7.85 4.31 -8.18
CA PRO A 106 -8.76 3.39 -7.50
C PRO A 106 -9.64 2.53 -8.41
N SER A 107 -9.60 2.69 -9.74
CA SER A 107 -10.43 1.87 -10.65
C SER A 107 -10.16 0.37 -10.49
N ASN A 108 -8.89 0.00 -10.28
CA ASN A 108 -8.48 -1.34 -9.89
C ASN A 108 -8.46 -1.47 -8.36
N CYS A 109 -9.00 -2.58 -7.83
CA CYS A 109 -9.00 -2.85 -6.40
C CYS A 109 -7.61 -3.24 -5.88
N PRO A 110 -7.26 -2.89 -4.64
CA PRO A 110 -5.98 -3.31 -4.07
C PRO A 110 -5.91 -4.83 -3.87
N SER A 111 -4.70 -5.38 -3.99
CA SER A 111 -4.44 -6.80 -3.70
C SER A 111 -3.94 -6.94 -2.28
N VAL A 112 -4.47 -7.89 -1.52
CA VAL A 112 -4.12 -8.07 -0.11
C VAL A 112 -3.48 -9.43 0.10
N TYR A 113 -2.36 -9.48 0.81
CA TYR A 113 -1.62 -10.69 1.15
C TYR A 113 -1.45 -10.77 2.66
N VAL A 114 -1.38 -11.98 3.20
CA VAL A 114 -1.05 -12.20 4.60
C VAL A 114 0.07 -13.24 4.70
N ASP A 115 1.10 -12.93 5.49
CA ASP A 115 2.20 -13.85 5.79
C ASP A 115 1.77 -14.87 6.86
N GLY A 116 2.24 -16.12 6.79
CA GLY A 116 2.02 -17.13 7.83
C GLY A 116 0.68 -17.88 7.79
N ILE A 117 -0.07 -17.79 6.67
CA ILE A 117 -1.32 -18.53 6.46
C ILE A 117 -1.12 -19.80 5.64
N ASP A 118 -2.01 -20.78 5.83
CA ASP A 118 -2.02 -22.05 5.09
C ASP A 118 -2.28 -21.84 3.59
N ASP A 119 -1.53 -22.49 2.71
CA ASP A 119 -1.74 -22.42 1.25
C ASP A 119 -3.08 -23.01 0.80
N LYS A 120 -3.71 -23.85 1.62
CA LYS A 120 -5.04 -24.42 1.37
C LYS A 120 -6.16 -23.61 2.00
N SER A 121 -5.87 -22.44 2.58
CA SER A 121 -6.90 -21.59 3.17
C SER A 121 -7.96 -21.21 2.13
N PRO A 122 -9.26 -21.28 2.46
CA PRO A 122 -10.33 -20.84 1.56
C PRO A 122 -10.18 -19.38 1.15
N HIS A 123 -10.75 -19.02 0.00
CA HIS A 123 -10.77 -17.63 -0.48
C HIS A 123 -9.39 -16.97 -0.62
N ARG A 124 -8.41 -17.77 -1.07
CA ARG A 124 -7.09 -17.30 -1.47
C ARG A 124 -6.87 -17.61 -2.96
N TRP A 125 -6.35 -16.64 -3.69
CA TRP A 125 -5.97 -16.80 -5.08
C TRP A 125 -4.65 -17.56 -5.22
N LYS A 126 -4.37 -18.05 -6.43
CA LYS A 126 -3.14 -18.82 -6.72
C LYS A 126 -1.85 -18.04 -6.51
N ASP A 127 -1.91 -16.71 -6.62
CA ASP A 127 -0.77 -15.82 -6.36
C ASP A 127 -0.57 -15.54 -4.86
N GLY A 128 -1.44 -16.09 -4.01
CA GLY A 128 -1.42 -15.95 -2.57
C GLY A 128 -2.20 -14.75 -2.04
N SER A 129 -2.81 -13.93 -2.90
CA SER A 129 -3.66 -12.82 -2.47
C SER A 129 -4.99 -13.33 -1.91
N LEU A 130 -5.57 -12.58 -0.98
CA LEU A 130 -6.88 -12.85 -0.42
C LEU A 130 -7.96 -12.41 -1.41
N CYS A 131 -8.99 -13.25 -1.56
CA CYS A 131 -10.19 -12.94 -2.32
C CYS A 131 -11.17 -12.13 -1.46
N ILE A 132 -10.73 -11.00 -0.91
CA ILE A 132 -11.59 -10.14 -0.06
C ILE A 132 -12.61 -9.37 -0.91
N PHE A 133 -12.19 -8.89 -2.08
CA PHE A 133 -13.08 -8.24 -3.04
C PHE A 133 -13.64 -9.28 -4.02
N GLY A 134 -14.96 -9.34 -4.12
CA GLY A 134 -15.71 -10.30 -4.94
C GLY A 134 -16.35 -11.45 -4.17
N VAL A 135 -15.80 -11.83 -3.01
CA VAL A 135 -16.43 -12.81 -2.10
C VAL A 135 -17.01 -12.14 -0.87
N MET A 136 -16.21 -11.30 -0.17
CA MET A 136 -16.67 -10.68 1.07
C MET A 136 -17.44 -9.40 0.79
N GLU A 137 -16.93 -8.60 -0.15
CA GLU A 137 -17.55 -7.34 -0.54
C GLU A 137 -17.18 -6.94 -1.98
N ALA A 138 -18.00 -6.16 -2.66
CA ALA A 138 -17.67 -5.60 -3.95
C ALA A 138 -16.76 -4.36 -3.82
N TRP A 139 -15.74 -4.24 -4.66
CA TRP A 139 -14.94 -3.02 -4.73
C TRP A 139 -15.73 -1.88 -5.36
N ASN A 140 -15.74 -0.72 -4.70
CA ASN A 140 -16.33 0.50 -5.23
C ASN A 140 -15.32 1.65 -5.12
N PRO A 141 -14.72 2.13 -6.23
CA PRO A 141 -13.68 3.15 -6.20
C PRO A 141 -14.15 4.48 -5.61
N GLY A 142 -15.45 4.79 -5.65
CA GLY A 142 -15.99 6.04 -5.12
C GLY A 142 -16.31 6.01 -3.62
N ARG A 143 -16.35 4.82 -3.01
CA ARG A 143 -16.77 4.65 -1.60
C ARG A 143 -15.72 3.96 -0.73
N LYS A 144 -14.97 3.03 -1.31
CA LYS A 144 -14.02 2.17 -0.59
C LYS A 144 -12.62 2.73 -0.66
N SER A 145 -11.82 2.46 0.36
CA SER A 145 -10.44 2.91 0.52
C SER A 145 -9.49 1.75 0.82
N LEU A 146 -8.20 2.07 1.01
CA LEU A 146 -7.24 1.08 1.51
C LEU A 146 -7.57 0.61 2.94
N LEU A 147 -8.26 1.45 3.74
CA LEU A 147 -8.69 1.08 5.09
C LEU A 147 -9.79 0.01 5.04
N ASP A 148 -10.73 0.09 4.10
CA ASP A 148 -11.70 -0.99 3.89
C ASP A 148 -11.01 -2.31 3.55
N ALA A 149 -9.96 -2.27 2.72
CA ALA A 149 -9.17 -3.46 2.40
C ALA A 149 -8.50 -4.06 3.64
N LEU A 150 -7.95 -3.22 4.53
CA LEU A 150 -7.38 -3.67 5.81
C LEU A 150 -8.44 -4.31 6.71
N ARG A 151 -9.60 -3.67 6.89
CA ARG A 151 -10.71 -4.18 7.71
C ARG A 151 -11.24 -5.51 7.20
N LEU A 152 -11.40 -5.64 5.88
CA LEU A 152 -11.80 -6.90 5.25
C LEU A 152 -10.75 -7.98 5.46
N ALA A 153 -9.46 -7.64 5.41
CA ALA A 153 -8.38 -8.58 5.71
C ALA A 153 -8.42 -9.07 7.16
N GLN A 154 -8.62 -8.15 8.12
CA GLN A 154 -8.78 -8.49 9.55
C GLN A 154 -9.99 -9.40 9.77
N LYS A 155 -11.13 -9.09 9.14
CA LYS A 155 -12.32 -9.94 9.17
C LYS A 155 -12.05 -11.32 8.57
N TRP A 156 -11.34 -11.38 7.44
CA TRP A 156 -10.93 -12.64 6.82
C TRP A 156 -10.05 -13.47 7.78
N LEU A 157 -9.13 -12.84 8.52
CA LEU A 157 -8.29 -13.53 9.50
C LEU A 157 -9.09 -14.11 10.68
N GLY A 158 -10.15 -13.41 11.12
CA GLY A 158 -11.10 -13.95 12.08
C GLY A 158 -11.74 -15.26 11.58
N LEU A 159 -12.22 -15.28 10.34
CA LEU A 159 -12.80 -16.47 9.71
C LEU A 159 -11.76 -17.58 9.51
N TYR A 160 -10.54 -17.21 9.11
CA TYR A 160 -9.43 -18.15 8.94
C TYR A 160 -9.11 -18.90 10.25
N ARG A 161 -9.14 -18.23 11.40
CA ARG A 161 -8.95 -18.90 12.69
C ARG A 161 -10.07 -19.89 13.00
N GLY A 162 -11.32 -19.51 12.76
CA GLY A 162 -12.46 -20.43 12.88
C GLY A 162 -12.35 -21.64 11.95
N TRP A 163 -11.87 -21.42 10.73
CA TRP A 163 -11.60 -22.50 9.78
C TRP A 163 -10.44 -23.40 10.22
N LYS A 164 -9.34 -22.86 10.75
CA LYS A 164 -8.20 -23.67 11.22
C LYS A 164 -8.60 -24.59 12.38
N SER A 165 -9.53 -24.18 13.24
CA SER A 165 -9.99 -24.98 14.37
C SER A 165 -11.06 -26.01 13.97
N SER A 166 -11.98 -25.65 13.07
CA SER A 166 -13.15 -26.48 12.74
C SER A 166 -13.06 -27.24 11.41
N GLY A 167 -12.15 -26.83 10.53
CA GLY A 167 -12.08 -27.28 9.12
C GLY A 167 -13.19 -26.74 8.23
N LYS A 168 -14.12 -25.93 8.76
CA LYS A 168 -15.27 -25.38 8.04
C LYS A 168 -15.14 -23.87 7.93
N TRP A 169 -15.36 -23.35 6.73
CA TRP A 169 -15.40 -21.91 6.51
C TRP A 169 -16.82 -21.42 6.75
N GLU A 170 -17.03 -20.68 7.83
CA GLU A 170 -18.33 -20.10 8.15
C GLU A 170 -18.57 -18.91 7.22
N SER A 171 -19.29 -19.17 6.13
CA SER A 171 -19.59 -18.18 5.08
C SER A 171 -20.83 -17.35 5.37
N ASP A 172 -21.33 -17.33 6.61
CA ASP A 172 -22.55 -16.59 6.96
C ASP A 172 -22.25 -15.08 7.03
N TYR A 173 -22.06 -14.50 5.85
CA TYR A 173 -22.10 -13.07 5.60
C TYR A 173 -23.54 -12.58 5.70
N SER A 174 -24.08 -12.49 6.92
CA SER A 174 -25.16 -11.53 7.22
C SER A 174 -24.48 -10.20 7.61
N GLY A 175 -24.52 -9.24 6.70
CA GLY A 175 -23.73 -8.01 6.75
C GLY A 175 -24.11 -6.96 7.79
N ASP A 176 -24.42 -7.33 9.04
CA ASP A 176 -24.99 -6.38 10.01
C ASP A 176 -24.26 -6.22 11.36
N GLU A 177 -23.12 -6.87 11.60
CA GLU A 177 -22.36 -6.59 12.82
C GLU A 177 -20.92 -6.23 12.49
N LEU A 178 -20.64 -4.92 12.57
CA LEU A 178 -19.49 -4.27 13.22
C LEU A 178 -19.32 -2.85 12.64
N LEU A 179 -20.03 -1.90 13.27
CA LEU A 179 -19.64 -0.49 13.39
C LEU A 179 -19.30 -0.22 14.85
#